data_AF-A0A8S4QLZ9-F1
#
_entry.id   AF-A0A8S4QLZ9-F1
#
_cell.length_a   1.000
_cell.length_b   1.000
_cell.length_c   1.000
_cell.angle_alpha   90.00
_cell.angle_beta   90.00
_cell.angle_gamma   90.00
#
_symmetry.space_group_name_H-M   'P 1'
#
loop_
_entity.id
_entity.type
_entity.pdbx_description
1 polymer ?
#
loop_
_entity_poly.entity_id
_entity_poly.type
_entity_poly.pdbx_seq_one_letter_code
_entity_poly.pdbx_strand_id
1 'polypeptide(L)'
;SACVGAELLMSLLGNYSLNKGIKTSITVGVVGLPNVGKSSIINSLNRSKACNVGSTPGVTKQMQTVQIDSKIKILDSPGIVFHSGS
;
A
#
# COMPACT_ATOMS: atom_id res chain seq x y z
N SER A 1 -6.98 -4.37 -14.17
CA SER A 1 -6.78 -5.81 -13.87
C SER A 1 -7.64 -6.21 -12.69
N ALA A 2 -8.14 -7.44 -12.66
CA ALA A 2 -8.81 -7.99 -11.48
C ALA A 2 -7.79 -8.09 -10.33
N CYS A 3 -8.08 -7.46 -9.20
CA CYS A 3 -7.27 -7.55 -7.99
C CYS A 3 -7.86 -8.64 -7.10
N VAL A 4 -7.24 -9.82 -7.13
CA VAL A 4 -7.70 -10.97 -6.32
C VAL A 4 -7.45 -10.67 -4.84
N GLY A 5 -8.46 -10.89 -4.00
CA GLY A 5 -8.36 -10.69 -2.55
C GLY A 5 -8.51 -9.23 -2.07
N ALA A 6 -8.74 -8.27 -2.97
CA ALA A 6 -8.94 -6.87 -2.61
C ALA A 6 -10.09 -6.68 -1.61
N GLU A 7 -11.25 -7.31 -1.87
CA GLU A 7 -12.43 -7.20 -1.01
C GLU A 7 -12.16 -7.77 0.38
N LEU A 8 -11.55 -8.96 0.45
CA LEU A 8 -11.18 -9.59 1.73
C LEU A 8 -10.21 -8.73 2.54
N LEU A 9 -9.19 -8.16 1.89
CA LEU A 9 -8.22 -7.27 2.54
C LEU A 9 -8.92 -6.01 3.07
N MET A 10 -9.77 -5.38 2.27
CA MET A 10 -10.51 -4.18 2.68
C MET A 10 -11.46 -4.47 3.84
N SER A 11 -12.18 -5.60 3.82
CA SER A 11 -13.01 -6.04 4.94
C SER A 11 -12.19 -6.29 6.21
N LEU A 12 -11.02 -6.92 6.11
CA LEU A 12 -10.14 -7.18 7.24
C LEU A 12 -9.61 -5.88 7.85
N LEU A 13 -9.18 -4.93 7.03
CA LEU A 13 -8.72 -3.61 7.46
C LEU A 13 -9.85 -2.77 8.08
N GLY A 14 -11.05 -2.82 7.50
CA GLY A 14 -12.24 -2.18 8.05
C GLY A 14 -12.60 -2.74 9.43
N ASN A 15 -12.63 -4.06 9.57
CA ASN A 15 -12.90 -4.74 10.84
C ASN A 15 -11.84 -4.43 11.89
N TYR A 16 -10.56 -4.36 11.51
CA TYR A 16 -9.49 -3.96 12.41
C TYR A 16 -9.71 -2.55 12.96
N SER A 17 -10.07 -1.59 12.10
CA SER A 17 -10.39 -0.21 12.49
C SER A 17 -11.55 -0.14 13.48
N LEU A 18 -12.63 -0.90 13.20
CA LEU A 18 -13.82 -0.97 14.07
C LEU A 18 -13.49 -1.58 15.44
N ASN A 19 -12.78 -2.71 15.47
CA ASN A 19 -12.43 -3.42 16.70
C ASN A 19 -11.51 -2.61 17.62
N LYS A 20 -10.70 -1.71 17.06
CA LYS A 20 -9.85 -0.79 17.82
C LYS A 20 -10.55 0.52 18.21
N GLY A 21 -11.84 0.69 17.88
CA GLY A 21 -12.59 1.91 18.17
C GLY A 21 -12.09 3.13 17.41
N ILE A 22 -11.40 2.94 16.28
CA ILE A 22 -10.83 4.04 15.49
C ILE A 22 -11.96 4.71 14.71
N LYS A 23 -12.28 5.95 15.09
CA LYS A 23 -13.41 6.71 14.51
C LYS A 23 -13.08 7.45 13.22
N THR A 24 -11.79 7.61 12.91
CA THR A 24 -11.32 8.35 11.74
C THR A 24 -10.89 7.37 10.63
N SER A 25 -9.58 7.22 10.42
CA SER A 25 -9.02 6.31 9.43
C SER A 25 -7.74 5.67 9.94
N ILE A 26 -7.52 4.42 9.55
CA ILE A 26 -6.25 3.73 9.75
C ILE A 26 -5.29 4.05 8.59
N THR A 27 -3.99 4.07 8.89
CA THR A 27 -2.94 4.18 7.88
C THR A 27 -2.15 2.88 7.86
N VAL A 28 -2.08 2.24 6.69
CA VAL A 28 -1.45 0.93 6.50
C VAL A 28 -0.22 1.10 5.62
N GLY A 29 0.95 0.73 6.13
CA GLY A 29 2.20 0.77 5.36
C GLY A 29 2.39 -0.47 4.48
N VAL A 30 2.73 -0.26 3.21
CA VAL A 30 3.18 -1.33 2.31
C VAL A 30 4.69 -1.23 2.16
N VAL A 31 5.39 -2.22 2.70
CA VAL A 31 6.86 -2.29 2.76
C VAL A 31 7.37 -3.56 2.08
N GLY A 32 8.60 -3.51 1.56
CA GLY A 32 9.24 -4.66 0.90
C GLY A 32 10.37 -4.25 -0.04
N LEU A 33 11.02 -5.25 -0.66
CA LEU A 33 12.12 -5.05 -1.61
C LEU A 33 11.70 -4.14 -2.79
N PRO A 34 12.66 -3.56 -3.53
CA PRO A 34 12.38 -2.92 -4.81
C PRO A 34 11.63 -3.87 -5.76
N ASN A 35 10.77 -3.32 -6.61
CA ASN A 35 10.06 -4.04 -7.70
C ASN A 35 9.12 -5.20 -7.31
N VAL A 36 8.82 -5.45 -6.03
CA VAL A 36 7.85 -6.49 -5.61
C VAL A 36 6.37 -6.14 -5.91
N GLY A 37 6.11 -5.04 -6.61
CA GLY A 37 4.75 -4.65 -7.00
C GLY A 37 3.94 -3.89 -5.95
N LYS A 38 4.59 -3.27 -4.94
CA LYS A 38 3.94 -2.46 -3.88
C LYS A 38 2.97 -1.43 -4.46
N SER A 39 3.48 -0.51 -5.26
CA SER A 39 2.72 0.54 -5.92
C SER A 39 1.65 0.00 -6.89
N SER A 40 1.90 -1.16 -7.51
CA SER A 40 0.92 -1.85 -8.37
C SER A 40 -0.27 -2.41 -7.59
N ILE A 41 -0.04 -2.97 -6.40
CA ILE A 41 -1.11 -3.42 -5.50
C ILE A 41 -1.95 -2.22 -5.04
N ILE A 42 -1.29 -1.11 -4.67
CA ILE A 42 -2.00 0.11 -4.23
C ILE A 42 -2.90 0.66 -5.33
N ASN A 43 -2.38 0.78 -6.56
CA ASN A 43 -3.19 1.18 -7.72
C ASN A 43 -4.35 0.22 -8.00
N SER A 44 -4.13 -1.08 -7.78
CA SER A 44 -5.15 -2.11 -7.97
C SER A 44 -6.26 -2.02 -6.92
N LEU A 45 -5.90 -1.74 -5.65
CA LEU A 45 -6.85 -1.50 -4.56
C LEU A 45 -7.61 -0.19 -4.76
N ASN A 46 -6.93 0.87 -5.20
CA ASN A 46 -7.55 2.19 -5.46
C ASN A 46 -8.34 2.25 -6.79
N ARG A 47 -8.28 1.18 -7.60
CA ARG A 47 -8.84 1.10 -8.96
C ARG A 47 -8.47 2.30 -9.86
N SER A 48 -7.35 2.94 -9.57
CA SER A 48 -6.87 4.16 -10.24
C SER A 48 -5.34 4.23 -10.20
N LYS A 49 -4.74 5.04 -11.09
CA LYS A 49 -3.28 5.25 -11.14
C LYS A 49 -2.86 6.35 -10.15
N ALA A 50 -2.80 6.01 -8.87
CA ALA A 50 -2.38 6.93 -7.82
C ALA A 50 -0.85 6.96 -7.61
N CYS A 51 -0.19 5.81 -7.71
CA CYS A 51 1.26 5.67 -7.60
C CYS A 51 1.90 5.46 -8.97
N ASN A 52 3.10 6.01 -9.17
CA ASN A 52 3.93 5.67 -10.31
C ASN A 52 4.43 4.22 -10.21
N VAL A 53 4.38 3.50 -11.33
CA VAL A 53 4.84 2.11 -11.45
C VAL A 53 5.81 1.98 -12.62
N GLY A 54 6.82 1.13 -12.47
CA GLY A 54 7.82 0.87 -13.49
C GLY A 54 8.65 -0.37 -13.15
N SER A 55 9.34 -0.92 -14.15
CA SER A 55 10.19 -2.11 -14.00
C SER A 55 11.56 -1.82 -13.40
N THR A 56 11.98 -0.55 -13.38
CA THR A 56 13.27 -0.13 -12.83
C THR A 56 13.17 0.09 -11.30
N PRO A 57 14.15 -0.39 -10.51
CA PRO A 57 14.25 -0.01 -9.10
C PRO A 57 14.28 1.52 -8.91
N GLY A 58 13.73 2.01 -7.80
CA GLY A 58 13.77 3.44 -7.47
C GLY A 58 12.70 4.30 -8.15
N VAL A 59 11.65 3.70 -8.72
CA VAL A 59 10.46 4.44 -9.18
C VAL A 59 9.78 5.14 -8.00
N THR A 60 9.58 4.42 -6.89
CA THR A 60 9.06 5.00 -5.63
C THR A 60 10.23 5.57 -4.83
N LYS A 61 10.48 6.87 -4.99
CA LYS A 61 11.60 7.58 -4.32
C LYS A 61 11.23 8.16 -2.96
N GLN A 62 9.96 8.46 -2.75
CA GLN A 62 9.44 9.10 -1.56
C GLN A 62 8.25 8.32 -1.02
N MET A 63 8.02 8.48 0.28
CA MET A 63 6.85 7.95 0.94
C MET A 63 5.62 8.75 0.52
N GLN A 64 4.57 8.07 0.06
CA GLN A 64 3.33 8.70 -0.43
C GLN A 64 2.12 8.06 0.22
N THR A 65 1.13 8.87 0.58
CA THR A 65 -0.13 8.40 1.16
C THR A 65 -1.22 8.42 0.09
N VAL A 66 -1.91 7.30 -0.07
CA VAL A 66 -3.05 7.14 -0.97
C VAL A 66 -4.29 6.83 -0.14
N GLN A 67 -5.32 7.67 -0.27
CA GLN A 67 -6.63 7.40 0.31
C GLN A 67 -7.34 6.35 -0.54
N ILE A 68 -7.67 5.19 0.05
CA ILE A 68 -8.36 4.10 -0.65
C ILE A 68 -9.86 4.11 -0.35
N ASP A 69 -10.21 4.40 0.90
CA ASP A 69 -11.59 4.52 1.38
C ASP A 69 -11.61 5.55 2.52
N SER A 70 -12.76 6.12 2.85
CA SER A 70 -13.03 7.00 4.00
C SER A 70 -12.32 6.59 5.29
N LYS A 71 -12.19 5.28 5.57
CA LYS A 71 -11.58 4.73 6.78
C LYS A 71 -10.16 4.19 6.60
N ILE A 72 -9.63 4.14 5.37
CA ILE A 72 -8.37 3.44 5.06
C ILE A 72 -7.47 4.31 4.17
N LYS A 73 -6.28 4.60 4.68
CA LYS A 73 -5.14 5.16 3.96
C LYS A 73 -4.06 4.10 3.79
N ILE A 74 -3.44 4.06 2.62
CA ILE A 74 -2.25 3.24 2.37
C ILE A 74 -1.04 4.13 2.17
N LEU A 75 0.08 3.75 2.78
CA LEU A 75 1.37 4.41 2.67
C LEU A 75 2.28 3.55 1.78
N ASP A 76 2.59 4.06 0.59
CA ASP A 76 3.55 3.44 -0.32
C ASP A 76 4.96 3.87 0.09
N SER A 77 5.85 2.90 0.29
CA SER A 77 7.23 3.14 0.70
C SER A 77 8.22 2.84 -0.42
N PRO A 78 9.39 3.52 -0.44
CA PRO A 78 10.51 3.10 -1.27
C PRO A 78 10.90 1.65 -1.03
N GLY A 79 11.52 1.01 -2.03
CA GLY A 79 12.07 -0.33 -1.87
C GLY A 79 13.19 -0.35 -0.82
N ILE A 80 13.08 -1.24 0.16
CA ILE A 80 14.10 -1.41 1.20
C ILE A 80 15.11 -2.44 0.72
N VAL A 81 16.40 -2.11 0.74
CA VAL A 81 17.50 -3.05 0.47
C VAL A 81 18.37 -3.10 1.71
N PHE A 82 18.44 -4.27 2.35
CA PHE A 82 19.34 -4.49 3.47
C PHE A 82 20.74 -4.71 2.92
N HIS A 83 21.66 -3.80 3.23
CA HIS A 83 23.07 -4.05 2.99
C HIS A 83 23.56 -4.93 4.13
N SER A 84 23.79 -6.21 3.86
CA SER A 84 24.59 -7.05 4.73
C SER A 84 26.01 -6.48 4.69
N GLY A 85 26.34 -5.63 5.66
CA GLY A 85 27.67 -5.03 5.77
C GLY A 85 28.75 -6.11 5.74
N SER A 86 29.78 -5.85 4.94
CA SER A 86 31.09 -6.51 5.05
C SER A 86 31.79 -6.04 6.31
#